data_AF-A0A2X1IUQ2-F1
#
_entry.id   AF-A0A2X1IUQ2-F1
#
_cell.length_a   1.000
_cell.length_b   1.000
_cell.length_c   1.000
_cell.angle_alpha   90.00
_cell.angle_beta   90.00
_cell.angle_gamma   90.00
#
_symmetry.space_group_name_H-M   'P 1'
#
loop_
_entity.id
_entity.type
_entity.pdbx_description
1 polymer ?
#
loop_
_entity_poly.entity_id
_entity_poly.type
_entity_poly.pdbx_seq_one_letter_code
_entity_poly.pdbx_strand_id
1 'polypeptide(L)'
;MDQTNLPVILLGFDGSPVYDDTAVLNRWLDVTEKDKNSRSATFYNTLPLHDGNHYPGVSKTADYKARAQKFFDELDAFFTELEKSGRKVMVVVVPEHGGALKGDRMQVSGLRDIPSPSITDVPVGVKFFGMKAPHQGAPIVIEQPSSFLAISDLGGSRSRMARFSPKTMLTGKNSPVGCHKQHRSPRTQMQ
;
A
#
# COMPACT_ATOMS: atom_id res chain seq x y z
N MET A 1 6.15 -16.47 -0.10
CA MET A 1 5.18 -17.14 0.79
C MET A 1 4.36 -18.10 -0.05
N ASP A 2 3.89 -19.22 0.49
CA ASP A 2 3.04 -20.13 -0.27
C ASP A 2 1.66 -19.52 -0.58
N GLN A 3 1.21 -19.71 -1.82
CA GLN A 3 -0.08 -19.26 -2.35
C GLN A 3 -1.08 -20.40 -2.57
N THR A 4 -0.72 -21.68 -2.33
CA THR A 4 -1.67 -22.79 -2.53
C THR A 4 -2.93 -22.62 -1.69
N ASN A 5 -4.08 -22.96 -2.26
CA ASN A 5 -5.38 -22.90 -1.58
C ASN A 5 -5.77 -21.49 -1.04
N LEU A 6 -5.17 -20.41 -1.55
CA LEU A 6 -5.72 -19.06 -1.35
C LEU A 6 -6.95 -18.86 -2.25
N PRO A 7 -8.05 -18.26 -1.74
CA PRO A 7 -9.19 -17.91 -2.57
C PRO A 7 -8.84 -16.79 -3.56
N VAL A 8 -9.34 -16.93 -4.79
CA VAL A 8 -9.14 -15.98 -5.90
C VAL A 8 -10.40 -15.12 -6.02
N ILE A 9 -10.24 -13.80 -5.95
CA ILE A 9 -11.36 -12.84 -5.93
C ILE A 9 -11.54 -12.09 -7.24
N LEU A 10 -10.47 -11.92 -8.00
CA LEU A 10 -10.44 -11.31 -9.33
C LEU A 10 -9.45 -12.08 -10.20
N LEU A 11 -9.58 -11.94 -11.51
CA LEU A 11 -8.53 -12.26 -12.47
C LEU A 11 -7.90 -10.94 -12.96
N GLY A 12 -6.59 -10.95 -13.17
CA GLY A 12 -5.86 -9.84 -13.78
C GLY A 12 -6.20 -9.64 -15.25
N PHE A 13 -5.71 -8.56 -15.85
CA PHE A 13 -5.89 -8.29 -17.29
C PHE A 13 -5.26 -9.37 -18.20
N ASP A 14 -4.30 -10.13 -17.66
CA ASP A 14 -3.60 -11.26 -18.28
C ASP A 14 -4.24 -12.63 -17.93
N GLY A 15 -5.31 -12.63 -17.14
CA GLY A 15 -5.96 -13.85 -16.63
C GLY A 15 -5.30 -14.47 -15.39
N SER A 16 -4.25 -13.86 -14.83
CA SER A 16 -3.59 -14.35 -13.61
C SER A 16 -4.50 -14.21 -12.36
N PRO A 17 -4.37 -15.08 -11.33
CA PRO A 17 -5.22 -15.02 -10.15
C PRO A 17 -4.85 -13.86 -9.22
N VAL A 18 -5.83 -13.03 -8.87
CA VAL A 18 -5.72 -12.06 -7.77
C VAL A 18 -6.33 -12.69 -6.51
N TYR A 19 -5.47 -12.93 -5.52
CA TYR A 19 -5.87 -13.53 -4.25
C TYR A 19 -6.56 -12.52 -3.32
N ASP A 20 -7.38 -13.04 -2.43
CA ASP A 20 -8.04 -12.30 -1.36
C ASP A 20 -7.02 -11.73 -0.35
N ASP A 21 -7.01 -10.41 -0.16
CA ASP A 21 -6.06 -9.72 0.73
C ASP A 21 -6.18 -10.21 2.17
N THR A 22 -7.41 -10.44 2.67
CA THR A 22 -7.64 -10.99 4.02
C THR A 22 -6.98 -12.37 4.19
N ALA A 23 -7.16 -13.28 3.22
CA ALA A 23 -6.55 -14.60 3.26
C ALA A 23 -5.02 -14.56 3.18
N VAL A 24 -4.44 -13.65 2.38
CA VAL A 24 -2.98 -13.46 2.30
C VAL A 24 -2.41 -12.92 3.62
N LEU A 25 -3.05 -11.91 4.20
CA LEU A 25 -2.60 -11.23 5.41
C LEU A 25 -2.75 -12.10 6.66
N ASN A 26 -3.81 -12.91 6.76
CA ASN A 26 -3.95 -13.91 7.82
C ASN A 26 -2.91 -15.02 7.69
N ARG A 27 -2.60 -15.49 6.47
CA ARG A 27 -1.50 -16.43 6.24
C ARG A 27 -0.13 -15.84 6.62
N TRP A 28 0.06 -14.53 6.44
CA TRP A 28 1.27 -13.83 6.92
C TRP A 28 1.38 -13.85 8.46
N LEU A 29 0.27 -13.66 9.18
CA LEU A 29 0.24 -13.81 10.64
C LEU A 29 0.62 -15.24 11.04
N ASP A 30 -0.10 -16.24 10.53
CA ASP A 30 0.09 -17.67 10.82
C ASP A 30 1.53 -18.15 10.62
N VAL A 31 2.22 -17.66 9.58
CA VAL A 31 3.63 -17.99 9.32
C VAL A 31 4.52 -17.29 10.32
N THR A 32 4.38 -15.97 10.49
CA THR A 32 5.31 -15.17 11.28
C THR A 32 5.13 -15.28 12.80
N GLU A 33 4.05 -15.89 13.30
CA GLU A 33 3.93 -16.28 14.72
C GLU A 33 4.74 -17.53 15.07
N LYS A 34 4.89 -18.46 14.12
CA LYS A 34 5.68 -19.68 14.30
C LYS A 34 7.19 -19.36 14.43
N ASP A 35 7.64 -18.26 13.82
CA ASP A 35 9.02 -17.74 13.88
C ASP A 35 9.37 -16.95 15.16
N LYS A 36 8.58 -17.13 16.25
CA LYS A 36 8.84 -16.76 17.65
C LYS A 36 9.78 -15.57 17.90
N ASN A 37 9.24 -14.36 17.80
CA ASN A 37 9.90 -13.09 18.18
C ASN A 37 11.16 -12.72 17.38
N SER A 38 11.46 -13.38 16.27
CA SER A 38 12.44 -12.88 15.30
C SER A 38 12.02 -11.51 14.73
N ARG A 39 12.98 -10.66 14.37
CA ARG A 39 12.71 -9.40 13.67
C ARG A 39 12.63 -9.66 12.17
N SER A 40 11.43 -9.70 11.62
CA SER A 40 11.21 -9.79 10.18
C SER A 40 10.94 -8.42 9.55
N ALA A 41 11.14 -8.35 8.24
CA ALA A 41 10.57 -7.32 7.37
C ALA A 41 9.89 -8.05 6.20
N THR A 42 8.74 -7.56 5.75
CA THR A 42 7.98 -8.19 4.65
C THR A 42 7.58 -7.09 3.68
N PHE A 43 7.98 -7.25 2.42
CA PHE A 43 7.38 -6.52 1.31
C PHE A 43 6.15 -7.29 0.83
N TYR A 44 5.00 -6.63 0.80
CA TYR A 44 3.76 -7.17 0.26
C TYR A 44 3.32 -6.26 -0.88
N ASN A 45 3.23 -6.83 -2.08
CA ASN A 45 2.60 -6.19 -3.23
C ASN A 45 1.21 -6.80 -3.41
N THR A 46 0.22 -5.95 -3.64
CA THR A 46 -1.16 -6.37 -3.90
C THR A 46 -1.76 -5.48 -4.98
N LEU A 47 -2.56 -6.07 -5.85
CA LEU A 47 -3.04 -5.43 -7.09
C LEU A 47 -4.56 -5.53 -7.35
N PRO A 48 -5.47 -5.69 -6.36
CA PRO A 48 -6.91 -5.80 -6.63
C PRO A 48 -7.46 -4.54 -7.30
N LEU A 49 -6.81 -3.38 -7.11
CA LEU A 49 -7.20 -2.08 -7.66
C LEU A 49 -6.64 -1.79 -9.07
N HIS A 50 -5.88 -2.70 -9.68
CA HIS A 50 -5.37 -2.50 -11.05
C HIS A 50 -6.53 -2.46 -12.08
N ASP A 51 -6.30 -1.79 -13.21
CA ASP A 51 -7.28 -1.74 -14.30
C ASP A 51 -7.31 -3.07 -15.10
N GLY A 52 -8.42 -3.35 -15.78
CA GLY A 52 -8.67 -4.63 -16.47
C GLY A 52 -8.98 -5.82 -15.55
N ASN A 53 -8.78 -5.69 -14.23
CA ASN A 53 -9.17 -6.72 -13.26
C ASN A 53 -10.68 -6.98 -13.30
N HIS A 54 -11.10 -8.24 -13.35
CA HIS A 54 -12.49 -8.65 -13.52
C HIS A 54 -12.83 -9.84 -12.60
N TYR A 55 -14.12 -10.05 -12.32
CA TYR A 55 -14.54 -11.19 -11.50
C TYR A 55 -14.46 -12.51 -12.30
N PRO A 56 -14.11 -13.65 -11.67
CA PRO A 56 -14.12 -14.94 -12.35
C PRO A 56 -15.48 -15.22 -13.03
N GLY A 57 -15.45 -15.59 -14.32
CA GLY A 57 -16.66 -15.79 -15.13
C GLY A 57 -17.33 -14.53 -15.68
N VAL A 58 -16.81 -13.33 -15.40
CA VAL A 58 -17.34 -12.04 -15.89
C VAL A 58 -16.27 -11.33 -16.72
N SER A 59 -16.52 -11.14 -18.02
CA SER A 59 -15.57 -10.50 -18.94
C SER A 59 -15.45 -8.97 -18.79
N LYS A 60 -16.33 -8.34 -17.99
CA LYS A 60 -16.32 -6.90 -17.74
C LYS A 60 -15.42 -6.59 -16.53
N THR A 61 -14.54 -5.60 -16.70
CA THR A 61 -13.75 -4.99 -15.60
C THR A 61 -14.64 -4.68 -14.39
N ALA A 62 -14.20 -5.14 -13.22
CA ALA A 62 -14.89 -4.92 -11.96
C ALA A 62 -14.85 -3.44 -11.58
N ASP A 63 -15.93 -2.91 -10.99
CA ASP A 63 -16.00 -1.50 -10.60
C ASP A 63 -14.88 -1.13 -9.62
N TYR A 64 -14.25 0.04 -9.83
CA TYR A 64 -13.15 0.47 -8.97
C TYR A 64 -13.63 0.82 -7.57
N LYS A 65 -14.78 1.50 -7.42
CA LYS A 65 -15.26 1.94 -6.10
C LYS A 65 -15.61 0.73 -5.22
N ALA A 66 -16.28 -0.27 -5.78
CA ALA A 66 -16.58 -1.53 -5.09
C ALA A 66 -15.30 -2.27 -4.65
N ARG A 67 -14.29 -2.37 -5.53
CA ARG A 67 -13.00 -3.00 -5.21
C ARG A 67 -12.21 -2.21 -4.15
N ALA A 68 -12.17 -0.89 -4.26
CA ALA A 68 -11.50 -0.02 -3.29
C ALA A 68 -12.17 -0.06 -1.91
N GLN A 69 -13.50 -0.08 -1.86
CA GLN A 69 -14.24 -0.26 -0.61
C GLN A 69 -13.86 -1.60 0.05
N LYS A 70 -14.00 -2.73 -0.68
CA LYS A 70 -13.59 -4.04 -0.16
C LYS A 70 -12.15 -4.02 0.37
N PHE A 71 -11.20 -3.54 -0.42
CA PHE A 71 -9.79 -3.51 -0.03
C PHE A 71 -9.52 -2.71 1.25
N PHE A 72 -10.20 -1.56 1.45
CA PHE A 72 -10.07 -0.79 2.67
C PHE A 72 -10.78 -1.43 3.87
N ASP A 73 -11.93 -2.06 3.67
CA ASP A 73 -12.64 -2.81 4.72
C ASP A 73 -11.79 -4.00 5.22
N GLU A 74 -11.14 -4.72 4.31
CA GLU A 74 -10.22 -5.82 4.63
C GLU A 74 -8.94 -5.34 5.34
N LEU A 75 -8.39 -4.20 4.91
CA LEU A 75 -7.21 -3.62 5.54
C LEU A 75 -7.48 -3.17 6.98
N ASP A 76 -8.66 -2.61 7.27
CA ASP A 76 -9.06 -2.20 8.63
C ASP A 76 -9.45 -3.40 9.52
N ALA A 77 -10.07 -4.43 8.94
CA ALA A 77 -10.26 -5.71 9.61
C ALA A 77 -8.92 -6.36 10.00
N PHE A 78 -7.93 -6.36 9.09
CA PHE A 78 -6.58 -6.83 9.39
C PHE A 78 -5.87 -5.97 10.43
N PHE A 79 -6.07 -4.64 10.43
CA PHE A 79 -5.58 -3.77 11.50
C PHE A 79 -6.20 -4.12 12.86
N THR A 80 -7.47 -4.52 12.88
CA THR A 80 -8.16 -4.98 14.09
C THR A 80 -7.56 -6.29 14.62
N GLU A 81 -7.23 -7.25 13.74
CA GLU A 81 -6.52 -8.48 14.15
C GLU A 81 -5.08 -8.21 14.61
N LEU A 82 -4.37 -7.26 13.97
CA LEU A 82 -3.06 -6.81 14.43
C LEU A 82 -3.12 -6.21 15.85
N GLU A 83 -4.15 -5.44 16.17
CA GLU A 83 -4.35 -4.90 17.53
C GLU A 83 -4.65 -6.01 18.54
N LYS A 84 -5.54 -6.95 18.21
CA LYS A 84 -5.84 -8.14 19.05
C LYS A 84 -4.60 -9.02 19.31
N SER A 85 -3.72 -9.19 18.31
CA SER A 85 -2.50 -9.99 18.43
C SER A 85 -1.49 -9.45 19.45
N GLY A 86 -1.59 -8.16 19.82
CA GLY A 86 -0.61 -7.47 20.67
C GLY A 86 0.80 -7.35 20.05
N ARG A 87 1.00 -7.77 18.80
CA ARG A 87 2.32 -7.84 18.15
C ARG A 87 2.86 -6.45 17.83
N LYS A 88 4.18 -6.29 17.98
CA LYS A 88 4.90 -5.02 17.76
C LYS A 88 5.19 -4.78 16.28
N VAL A 89 4.14 -4.55 15.50
CA VAL A 89 4.23 -4.37 14.04
C VAL A 89 4.31 -2.88 13.67
N MET A 90 4.99 -2.59 12.57
CA MET A 90 4.95 -1.30 11.87
C MET A 90 4.46 -1.59 10.47
N VAL A 91 3.24 -1.15 10.15
CA VAL A 91 2.70 -1.25 8.79
C VAL A 91 2.96 0.07 8.08
N VAL A 92 3.50 -0.02 6.86
CA VAL A 92 3.70 1.09 5.93
C VAL A 92 2.89 0.78 4.69
N VAL A 93 1.88 1.60 4.39
CA VAL A 93 1.05 1.50 3.19
C VAL A 93 1.58 2.50 2.17
N VAL A 94 2.06 2.02 1.03
CA VAL A 94 2.66 2.84 -0.03
C VAL A 94 2.03 2.44 -1.36
N PRO A 95 1.08 3.23 -1.91
CA PRO A 95 0.59 3.00 -3.27
C PRO A 95 1.70 3.26 -4.29
N GLU A 96 1.80 2.43 -5.33
CA GLU A 96 2.77 2.62 -6.42
C GLU A 96 2.51 3.91 -7.21
N HIS A 97 1.24 4.12 -7.55
CA HIS A 97 0.67 5.24 -8.31
C HIS A 97 -0.86 5.15 -8.28
N GLY A 98 -1.55 6.24 -8.61
CA GLY A 98 -3.00 6.26 -8.83
C GLY A 98 -3.41 5.63 -10.16
N GLY A 99 -4.57 4.97 -10.19
CA GLY A 99 -5.09 4.24 -11.37
C GLY A 99 -5.67 5.09 -12.51
N ALA A 100 -5.36 6.40 -12.58
CA ALA A 100 -5.84 7.33 -13.61
C ALA A 100 -7.36 7.33 -13.89
N LEU A 101 -8.19 7.07 -12.86
CA LEU A 101 -9.66 6.92 -12.94
C LEU A 101 -10.42 8.14 -13.48
N LYS A 102 -9.75 9.29 -13.49
CA LYS A 102 -10.22 10.54 -14.08
C LYS A 102 -9.10 11.04 -15.00
N GLY A 103 -9.39 11.10 -16.30
CA GLY A 103 -8.49 11.69 -17.28
C GLY A 103 -8.31 13.21 -17.08
N ASP A 104 -7.24 13.73 -17.66
CA ASP A 104 -6.92 15.15 -17.72
C ASP A 104 -6.96 15.68 -19.17
N ARG A 105 -6.32 16.82 -19.45
CA ARG A 105 -6.30 17.42 -20.81
C ARG A 105 -5.31 16.76 -21.77
N MET A 106 -4.37 15.95 -21.27
CA MET A 106 -3.34 15.28 -22.05
C MET A 106 -3.53 13.75 -22.09
N GLN A 107 -4.16 13.15 -21.07
CA GLN A 107 -4.41 11.71 -21.00
C GLN A 107 -5.87 11.38 -20.65
N VAL A 108 -6.45 10.42 -21.38
CA VAL A 108 -7.77 9.85 -21.08
C VAL A 108 -7.73 8.97 -19.82
N SER A 109 -8.90 8.62 -19.28
CA SER A 109 -9.00 7.71 -18.12
C SER A 109 -8.27 6.39 -18.35
N GLY A 110 -7.61 5.86 -17.31
CA GLY A 110 -6.81 4.63 -17.33
C GLY A 110 -5.40 4.76 -17.92
N LEU A 111 -5.18 5.71 -18.83
CA LEU A 111 -3.88 5.95 -19.48
C LEU A 111 -2.89 6.63 -18.52
N ARG A 112 -1.65 6.12 -18.48
CA ARG A 112 -0.64 6.50 -17.46
C ARG A 112 0.76 6.85 -18.02
N ASP A 113 0.93 6.98 -19.35
CA ASP A 113 2.26 7.29 -19.95
C ASP A 113 2.91 8.58 -19.46
N ILE A 114 2.15 9.53 -18.94
CA ILE A 114 2.64 10.79 -18.37
C ILE A 114 2.36 10.71 -16.87
N PRO A 115 3.38 10.71 -16.00
CA PRO A 115 3.17 10.69 -14.56
C PRO A 115 2.69 12.08 -14.10
N SER A 116 1.39 12.35 -14.26
CA SER A 116 0.79 13.61 -13.83
C SER A 116 0.64 13.66 -12.30
N PRO A 117 0.49 14.84 -11.67
CA PRO A 117 0.33 14.93 -10.22
C PRO A 117 -0.86 14.11 -9.70
N SER A 118 -1.97 14.04 -10.43
CA SER A 118 -3.13 13.19 -10.10
C SER A 118 -2.89 11.68 -10.20
N ILE A 119 -1.74 11.25 -10.74
CA ILE A 119 -1.29 9.85 -10.78
C ILE A 119 -0.23 9.59 -9.70
N THR A 120 0.43 10.62 -9.14
CA THR A 120 1.63 10.45 -8.31
C THR A 120 1.64 11.18 -6.96
N ASP A 121 0.65 12.01 -6.68
CA ASP A 121 0.26 12.38 -5.32
C ASP A 121 -0.56 11.22 -4.74
N VAL A 122 0.05 10.43 -3.86
CA VAL A 122 -0.49 9.16 -3.36
C VAL A 122 -0.54 9.14 -1.83
N PRO A 123 -1.62 8.62 -1.21
CA PRO A 123 -1.75 8.58 0.25
C PRO A 123 -0.82 7.52 0.85
N VAL A 124 0.36 7.95 1.33
CA VAL A 124 1.28 7.10 2.10
C VAL A 124 0.84 7.09 3.56
N GLY A 125 0.65 5.89 4.12
CA GLY A 125 0.20 5.67 5.50
C GLY A 125 1.24 4.91 6.35
N VAL A 126 1.38 5.25 7.64
CA VAL A 126 2.14 4.41 8.59
C VAL A 126 1.39 4.27 9.91
N LYS A 127 1.14 3.02 10.35
CA LYS A 127 0.50 2.69 11.64
C LYS A 127 1.40 1.75 12.46
N PHE A 128 1.48 1.98 13.77
CA PHE A 128 2.26 1.18 14.72
C PHE A 128 1.34 0.41 15.67
N PHE A 129 1.65 -0.86 15.89
CA PHE A 129 0.89 -1.79 16.72
C PHE A 129 1.73 -2.27 17.92
N GLY A 130 1.08 -2.76 18.98
CA GLY A 130 1.76 -3.28 20.17
C GLY A 130 2.60 -2.27 20.97
N MET A 131 2.31 -0.96 20.84
CA MET A 131 3.01 0.11 21.57
C MET A 131 2.48 0.26 23.00
N LYS A 132 3.38 0.46 23.98
CA LYS A 132 3.03 0.75 25.39
C LYS A 132 2.28 2.09 25.56
N ALA A 133 2.50 3.02 24.64
CA ALA A 133 1.85 4.31 24.58
C ALA A 133 1.43 4.56 23.11
N PRO A 134 0.24 4.10 22.69
CA PRO A 134 -0.27 4.38 21.36
C PRO A 134 -0.56 5.88 21.20
N HIS A 135 -0.46 6.38 19.96
CA HIS A 135 -0.86 7.75 19.64
C HIS A 135 -2.36 7.95 19.91
N GLN A 136 -2.75 9.16 20.31
CA GLN A 136 -4.12 9.51 20.69
C GLN A 136 -4.63 10.66 19.81
N GLY A 137 -5.87 10.54 19.33
CA GLY A 137 -6.48 11.49 18.40
C GLY A 137 -6.10 11.26 16.94
N ALA A 138 -6.31 12.29 16.11
CA ALA A 138 -6.15 12.22 14.66
C ALA A 138 -4.71 11.88 14.19
N PRO A 139 -4.54 11.32 12.97
CA PRO A 139 -3.22 11.08 12.38
C PRO A 139 -2.36 12.35 12.30
N ILE A 140 -1.04 12.18 12.27
CA ILE A 140 -0.11 13.28 12.08
C ILE A 140 0.08 13.52 10.58
N VAL A 141 -0.59 14.57 10.10
CA VAL A 141 -0.47 15.02 8.71
C VAL A 141 0.91 15.62 8.49
N ILE A 142 1.62 15.05 7.51
CA ILE A 142 2.82 15.62 6.92
C ILE A 142 2.36 16.44 5.70
N GLU A 143 2.15 17.73 5.95
CA GLU A 143 1.85 18.69 4.88
C GLU A 143 3.10 19.09 4.10
N GLN A 144 4.28 19.00 4.72
CA GLN A 144 5.51 19.20 3.98
C GLN A 144 5.70 18.06 2.96
N PRO A 145 6.04 18.39 1.70
CA PRO A 145 6.52 17.46 0.69
C PRO A 145 7.33 16.25 1.23
N SER A 146 7.07 15.03 0.74
CA SER A 146 7.59 13.72 1.20
C SER A 146 7.80 12.69 0.05
N SER A 147 8.67 11.70 0.23
CA SER A 147 8.91 10.65 -0.78
C SER A 147 9.58 9.42 -0.14
N PHE A 148 9.96 8.42 -0.93
CA PHE A 148 10.52 7.14 -0.44
C PHE A 148 11.67 7.30 0.58
N LEU A 149 12.53 8.31 0.41
CA LEU A 149 13.63 8.60 1.35
C LEU A 149 13.13 8.89 2.78
N ALA A 150 12.00 9.60 2.93
CA ALA A 150 11.42 9.87 4.24
C ALA A 150 10.97 8.57 4.95
N ILE A 151 10.49 7.58 4.19
CA ILE A 151 10.14 6.25 4.71
C ILE A 151 11.39 5.52 5.21
N SER A 152 12.50 5.61 4.47
CA SER A 152 13.80 5.07 4.90
C SER A 152 14.33 5.74 6.17
N ASP A 153 14.23 7.07 6.29
CA ASP A 153 14.67 7.82 7.47
C ASP A 153 13.82 7.51 8.71
N LEU A 154 12.51 7.27 8.55
CA LEU A 154 11.63 6.77 9.61
C LEU A 154 12.02 5.36 10.08
N GLY A 155 12.46 4.49 9.16
CA GLY A 155 13.04 3.20 9.53
C GLY A 155 14.38 3.34 10.27
N GLY A 156 15.30 4.15 9.75
CA GLY A 156 16.65 4.33 10.30
C GLY A 156 16.72 5.10 11.62
N SER A 157 15.82 6.06 11.84
CA SER A 157 15.74 6.84 13.09
C SER A 157 15.29 6.00 14.28
N ARG A 158 14.52 4.92 14.06
CA ARG A 158 14.08 3.99 15.11
C ARG A 158 15.23 3.26 15.81
N SER A 159 16.41 3.16 15.17
CA SER A 159 17.65 2.64 15.77
C SER A 159 18.43 3.68 16.61
N ARG A 160 18.01 4.95 16.63
CA ARG A 160 18.65 6.06 17.36
C ARG A 160 17.64 6.82 18.25
N MET A 161 16.73 6.07 18.87
CA MET A 161 15.57 6.54 19.63
C MET A 161 15.93 7.11 21.03
N ALA A 162 16.80 8.12 21.05
CA ALA A 162 17.19 8.89 22.25
C ALA A 162 17.12 10.42 22.03
N ARG A 163 16.61 10.89 20.89
CA ARG A 163 16.55 12.31 20.51
C ARG A 163 15.23 12.80 19.89
N PHE A 164 14.23 11.94 19.74
CA PHE A 164 12.92 12.30 19.18
C PHE A 164 11.76 11.81 20.04
N SER A 165 10.75 12.67 20.20
CA SER A 165 9.58 12.48 21.06
C SER A 165 8.57 11.49 20.46
N PRO A 166 7.83 10.69 21.25
CA PRO A 166 7.03 9.59 20.72
C PRO A 166 5.72 10.07 20.09
N LYS A 167 5.68 10.18 18.76
CA LYS A 167 4.47 10.51 17.97
C LYS A 167 4.70 10.28 16.49
N THR A 168 3.95 9.36 15.86
CA THR A 168 3.65 9.38 14.41
C THR A 168 2.66 8.28 14.02
N MET A 169 1.49 8.67 13.51
CA MET A 169 0.80 7.94 12.44
C MET A 169 0.92 8.87 11.23
N LEU A 170 1.54 8.43 10.14
CA LEU A 170 1.97 9.33 9.06
C LEU A 170 0.96 9.37 7.92
N THR A 171 0.61 10.56 7.46
CA THR A 171 -0.08 10.81 6.18
C THR A 171 0.58 11.97 5.45
N GLY A 172 1.36 11.67 4.39
CA GLY A 172 2.23 12.66 3.72
C GLY A 172 1.76 13.10 2.33
N LYS A 173 2.07 14.36 1.97
CA LYS A 173 2.04 14.91 0.59
C LYS A 173 3.47 15.01 0.02
N ASN A 174 3.68 15.04 -1.30
CA ASN A 174 4.99 14.78 -1.96
C ASN A 174 5.69 16.05 -2.54
N SER A 175 7.02 16.23 -2.78
CA SER A 175 8.32 15.58 -2.43
C SER A 175 9.45 16.56 -1.93
N PRO A 176 10.37 16.21 -0.98
CA PRO A 176 11.30 17.14 -0.30
C PRO A 176 12.80 16.90 -0.57
N VAL A 177 13.64 17.94 -0.43
CA VAL A 177 15.11 17.93 -0.66
C VAL A 177 15.49 16.97 -1.81
N GLY A 178 14.69 17.05 -2.87
CA GLY A 178 14.39 15.93 -3.75
C GLY A 178 13.31 16.40 -4.70
N CYS A 179 13.78 16.96 -5.82
CA CYS A 179 12.93 17.56 -6.84
C CYS A 179 11.90 16.56 -7.38
N HIS A 180 10.70 17.03 -7.76
CA HIS A 180 9.70 16.24 -8.48
C HIS A 180 10.22 15.83 -9.87
N LYS A 181 11.06 14.79 -9.89
CA LYS A 181 11.51 14.09 -11.09
C LYS A 181 10.85 12.72 -11.12
N GLN A 182 10.09 12.48 -12.17
CA GLN A 182 9.49 11.19 -12.50
C GLN A 182 9.87 10.88 -13.95
N HIS A 183 10.29 9.65 -14.20
CA HIS A 183 10.75 9.24 -15.52
C HIS A 183 9.60 8.63 -16.30
N ARG A 184 9.30 9.21 -17.47
CA ARG A 184 8.46 8.55 -18.47
C ARG A 184 9.21 7.31 -18.97
N SER A 185 8.58 6.14 -18.90
CA SER A 185 9.17 4.92 -19.46
C SER A 185 9.44 5.12 -20.97
N PRO A 186 10.63 4.77 -21.49
CA PRO A 186 10.88 4.85 -22.92
C PRO A 186 9.91 3.93 -23.65
N ARG A 187 9.31 4.40 -24.75
CA ARG A 187 8.44 3.56 -25.59
C ARG A 187 9.24 2.37 -26.10
N THR A 188 8.85 1.16 -25.72
CA THR A 188 9.24 -0.06 -26.44
C THR A 188 8.76 0.10 -27.88
N GLN A 189 9.68 0.28 -28.82
CA GLN A 189 9.37 0.13 -30.24
C GLN A 189 9.19 -1.36 -30.49
N MET A 190 7.94 -1.80 -30.61
CA MET A 190 7.66 -3.04 -31.34
C MET A 190 7.85 -2.76 -32.83
N GLN A 191 8.72 -3.56 -33.44
CA GLN A 191 8.75 -3.83 -34.87
C GLN A 191 7.96 -5.11 -35.12
#